data_AF-A0A7X6CM59-F1
#
_entry.id   AF-A0A7X6CM59-F1
#
_cell.length_a   1.000
_cell.length_b   1.000
_cell.length_c   1.000
_cell.angle_alpha   90.00
_cell.angle_beta   90.00
_cell.angle_gamma   90.00
#
_symmetry.space_group_name_H-M   'P 1'
#
loop_
_entity.id
_entity.type
_entity.pdbx_description
1 polymer ?
#
loop_
_entity_poly.entity_id
_entity_poly.type
_entity_poly.pdbx_seq_one_letter_code
_entity_poly.pdbx_strand_id
1 'polypeptide(L)'
;MQAYKLRGKIDATGNLVAFESVDMPPGDVEIIVWPVADAVKSASESESAIAHGTPKTKFKSKVKAFQGLFDRDAVPEPMDFDDPDKQAKWEYLKEKHNL
;
A
#
# COMPACT_ATOMS: atom_id res chain seq x y z
N MET A 1 -17.74 21.58 11.90
CA MET A 1 -16.27 21.72 11.78
C MET A 1 -15.93 21.70 10.31
N GLN A 2 -15.24 22.72 9.80
CA GLN A 2 -14.82 22.80 8.41
C GLN A 2 -13.33 22.49 8.35
N ALA A 3 -12.92 21.62 7.43
CA ALA A 3 -11.53 21.22 7.25
C ALA A 3 -11.10 21.52 5.81
N TYR A 4 -9.89 22.04 5.65
CA TYR A 4 -9.31 22.35 4.34
C TYR A 4 -8.30 21.28 3.98
N LYS A 5 -8.46 20.67 2.81
CA LYS A 5 -7.46 19.75 2.26
C LYS A 5 -6.49 20.54 1.41
N LEU A 6 -5.33 20.84 1.97
CA LEU A 6 -4.29 21.61 1.29
C LEU A 6 -3.16 20.70 0.84
N ARG A 7 -2.41 21.17 -0.16
CA ARG A 7 -1.13 20.58 -0.55
C ARG A 7 -0.01 21.41 0.07
N GLY A 8 0.99 20.71 0.59
CA GLY A 8 2.20 21.31 1.12
C GLY A 8 3.33 20.32 1.10
N LYS A 9 4.53 20.80 1.39
CA LYS A 9 5.73 19.97 1.55
C LYS A 9 6.41 20.28 2.86
N ILE A 10 7.22 19.32 3.31
CA ILE A 10 8.22 19.58 4.34
C ILE A 10 9.48 20.08 3.62
N ASP A 11 9.98 21.25 3.99
CA ASP A 11 11.23 21.77 3.45
C ASP A 11 12.47 21.12 4.10
N ALA A 12 13.67 21.47 3.63
CA ALA A 12 14.92 20.92 4.15
C ALA A 12 15.20 21.27 5.62
N THR A 13 14.49 22.28 6.17
CA THR A 13 14.58 22.68 7.57
C THR A 13 13.54 22.00 8.46
N GLY A 14 12.66 21.17 7.87
CA GLY A 14 11.61 20.46 8.59
C GLY A 14 10.30 21.25 8.75
N ASN A 15 10.15 22.39 8.09
CA ASN A 15 8.95 23.23 8.19
C ASN A 15 7.90 22.82 7.16
N LEU A 16 6.62 22.87 7.54
CA LEU A 16 5.50 22.69 6.63
C LEU A 16 5.27 23.97 5.83
N VAL A 17 5.39 23.86 4.51
CA VAL A 17 5.10 24.95 3.57
C VAL A 17 3.86 24.59 2.77
N ALA A 18 2.77 25.34 2.96
CA ALA A 18 1.56 25.23 2.14
C ALA A 18 1.76 25.92 0.78
N PHE A 19 1.23 25.32 -0.29
CA PHE A 19 1.31 25.90 -1.64
C PHE A 19 0.16 26.84 -1.96
N GLU A 20 -0.90 26.81 -1.16
CA GLU A 20 -2.16 27.50 -1.39
C GLU A 20 -2.47 28.39 -0.18
N SER A 21 -3.05 29.56 -0.43
CA SER A 21 -3.57 30.43 0.62
C SER A 21 -4.88 29.89 1.16
N VAL A 22 -5.16 30.12 2.44
CA VAL A 22 -6.42 29.72 3.05
C VAL A 22 -7.24 30.95 3.40
N ASP A 23 -8.48 30.95 2.95
CA ASP A 23 -9.45 31.98 3.30
C ASP A 23 -10.15 31.58 4.61
N MET A 24 -9.58 32.04 5.73
CA MET A 24 -10.11 31.83 7.08
C MET A 24 -9.80 33.04 7.96
N PRO A 25 -10.64 33.34 8.97
CA PRO A 25 -10.34 34.40 9.93
C PRO A 25 -9.07 34.08 10.74
N PRO A 26 -8.33 35.11 11.22
CA PRO A 26 -7.15 34.89 12.05
C PRO A 26 -7.49 34.12 13.34
N GLY A 27 -6.70 33.10 13.66
CA GLY A 27 -6.87 32.28 14.86
C GLY A 27 -5.96 31.07 14.85
N ASP A 28 -5.95 30.33 15.96
CA ASP A 28 -5.21 29.07 16.07
C ASP A 28 -5.87 27.97 15.24
N VAL A 29 -5.06 27.12 14.62
CA VAL A 29 -5.52 26.03 13.76
C VAL A 29 -4.80 24.72 14.10
N GLU A 30 -5.52 23.61 13.99
CA GLU A 30 -4.96 22.26 14.06
C GLU A 30 -4.61 21.76 12.67
N ILE A 31 -3.45 21.10 12.51
CA ILE A 31 -2.96 20.62 11.22
C ILE A 31 -2.76 19.11 11.28
N ILE A 32 -3.37 18.40 10.33
CA ILE A 32 -3.15 16.95 10.13
C ILE A 32 -2.25 16.77 8.91
N VAL A 33 -1.06 16.21 9.12
CA VAL A 33 -0.08 15.96 8.05
C VAL A 33 -0.21 14.52 7.57
N TRP A 34 -0.47 14.35 6.28
CA TRP A 34 -0.56 13.03 5.64
C TRP A 34 0.42 12.92 4.47
N PRO A 35 1.32 11.92 4.44
CA PRO A 35 2.29 11.76 3.36
C PRO A 35 1.60 11.42 2.04
N VAL A 36 1.99 12.11 0.97
CA VAL A 36 1.48 11.85 -0.38
C VAL A 36 2.25 10.67 -0.97
N ALA A 37 1.54 9.69 -1.54
CA ALA A 37 2.12 8.42 -2.00
C ALA A 37 3.31 8.58 -2.98
N ASP A 38 3.35 9.65 -3.77
CA ASP A 38 4.45 9.91 -4.72
C ASP A 38 5.71 10.53 -4.08
N ALA A 39 5.62 11.17 -2.91
CA ALA A 39 6.75 11.85 -2.27
C ALA A 39 7.67 10.90 -1.49
N VAL A 40 7.24 9.66 -1.24
CA VAL A 40 8.02 8.65 -0.50
C VAL A 40 9.20 8.11 -1.33
N LYS A 41 9.24 8.39 -2.64
CA LYS A 41 10.34 7.96 -3.52
C LYS A 41 11.64 8.76 -3.36
N SER A 42 11.60 10.02 -2.91
CA SER A 42 12.80 10.88 -2.83
C SER A 42 13.49 10.91 -1.45
N ALA A 43 12.94 10.28 -0.41
CA ALA A 43 13.65 10.08 0.86
C ALA A 43 14.52 8.81 0.87
N SER A 44 14.66 8.13 -0.27
CA SER A 44 15.39 6.87 -0.42
C SER A 44 16.57 6.97 -1.40
N GLU A 45 17.06 8.16 -1.73
CA GLU A 45 18.31 8.36 -2.49
C GLU A 45 19.51 8.55 -1.55
N SER A 46 19.71 7.59 -0.66
CA SER A 46 21.04 7.29 -0.11
C SER A 46 21.11 5.83 0.33
N GLU A 47 20.63 4.89 -0.48
CA GLU A 47 21.21 3.56 -0.52
C GLU A 47 20.91 2.91 -1.87
N SER A 48 22.01 2.64 -2.56
CA SER A 48 22.18 1.97 -3.84
C SER A 48 21.20 0.84 -4.20
N ALA A 49 20.85 0.85 -5.49
CA ALA A 49 20.58 -0.31 -6.34
C ALA A 49 19.27 -1.08 -6.12
N ILE A 50 18.44 -1.02 -7.16
CA ILE A 50 17.32 -1.91 -7.41
C ILE A 50 17.82 -3.36 -7.38
N ALA A 51 17.36 -4.13 -6.40
CA ALA A 51 17.20 -5.57 -6.54
C ALA A 51 15.75 -5.89 -6.19
N HIS A 52 15.02 -6.44 -7.17
CA HIS A 52 13.74 -7.09 -6.97
C HIS A 52 13.88 -8.08 -5.80
N GLY A 53 13.29 -7.72 -4.66
CA GLY A 53 13.31 -8.51 -3.45
C GLY A 53 12.00 -8.28 -2.74
N THR A 54 11.14 -9.28 -2.80
CA THR A 54 9.94 -9.45 -1.98
C THR A 54 10.02 -8.75 -0.62
N PRO A 55 8.95 -8.07 -0.17
CA PRO A 55 8.94 -7.46 1.15
C PRO A 55 9.25 -8.56 2.17
N LYS A 56 10.41 -8.45 2.84
CA LYS A 56 10.85 -9.33 3.92
C LYS A 56 10.03 -9.04 5.17
N THR A 57 8.74 -9.32 5.13
CA THR A 57 7.90 -9.36 6.33
C THR A 57 7.65 -10.81 6.68
N LYS A 58 8.34 -11.31 7.72
CA LYS A 58 8.03 -12.60 8.33
C LYS A 58 6.70 -12.49 9.09
N PHE A 59 5.60 -12.36 8.36
CA PHE A 59 4.27 -12.32 8.94
C PHE A 59 3.91 -13.73 9.43
N LYS A 60 3.88 -13.94 10.75
CA LYS A 60 3.49 -15.22 11.34
C LYS A 60 1.97 -15.24 11.51
N SER A 61 1.26 -15.88 10.60
CA SER A 61 -0.16 -16.15 10.79
C SER A 61 -0.39 -17.12 11.96
N LYS A 62 -1.31 -16.76 12.86
CA LYS A 62 -1.83 -17.67 13.90
C LYS A 62 -2.77 -18.73 13.33
N VAL A 63 -3.32 -18.49 12.13
CA VAL A 63 -4.25 -19.40 11.44
C VAL A 63 -3.43 -20.32 10.53
N LYS A 64 -3.47 -21.64 10.81
CA LYS A 64 -2.73 -22.66 10.07
C LYS A 64 -2.96 -22.62 8.55
N ALA A 65 -4.21 -22.38 8.13
CA ALA A 65 -4.57 -22.32 6.70
C ALA A 65 -3.83 -21.21 5.92
N PHE A 66 -3.43 -20.13 6.60
CA PHE A 66 -2.77 -18.99 5.96
C PHE A 66 -1.26 -18.93 6.20
N GLN A 67 -0.66 -19.92 6.86
CA GLN A 67 0.79 -19.90 7.10
C GLN A 67 1.59 -19.97 5.80
N GLY A 68 1.18 -20.83 4.87
CA GLY A 68 1.85 -20.99 3.56
C GLY A 68 1.75 -19.76 2.65
N LEU A 69 0.80 -18.85 2.88
CA LEU A 69 0.61 -17.65 2.06
C LEU A 69 1.72 -16.62 2.28
N PHE A 70 2.35 -16.63 3.45
CA PHE A 70 3.42 -15.69 3.82
C PHE A 70 4.81 -16.32 3.76
N ASP A 71 4.91 -17.55 3.26
CA ASP A 71 6.19 -18.22 3.06
C ASP A 71 6.97 -17.51 1.93
N ARG A 72 8.26 -17.30 2.18
CA ARG A 72 9.15 -16.50 1.32
C ARG A 72 9.32 -17.10 -0.08
N ASP A 73 9.10 -18.41 -0.19
CA ASP A 73 9.29 -19.20 -1.41
C ASP A 73 7.97 -19.48 -2.13
N ALA A 74 6.89 -18.80 -1.75
CA ALA A 74 5.63 -18.85 -2.49
C ALA A 74 5.86 -18.25 -3.89
N VAL A 75 6.04 -19.13 -4.87
CA VAL A 75 6.07 -18.77 -6.28
C VAL A 75 4.65 -18.29 -6.63
N PRO A 76 4.48 -17.05 -7.12
CA PRO A 76 3.19 -16.62 -7.64
C PRO A 76 2.79 -17.62 -8.71
N GLU A 77 1.63 -18.25 -8.56
CA GLU A 77 1.12 -19.10 -9.63
C GLU A 77 1.09 -18.25 -10.91
N PRO A 78 1.56 -18.79 -12.05
CA PRO A 78 1.49 -18.06 -13.31
C PRO A 78 0.04 -17.63 -13.52
N MET A 79 -0.12 -16.36 -13.92
CA MET A 79 -1.41 -15.72 -14.15
C MET A 79 -2.11 -16.25 -15.41
N ASP A 80 -1.92 -17.54 -15.69
CA ASP A 80 -2.58 -18.29 -16.72
C ASP A 80 -3.86 -18.88 -16.11
N PHE A 81 -4.91 -18.08 -16.18
CA PHE A 81 -6.26 -18.43 -15.77
C PHE A 81 -7.04 -19.14 -16.91
N ASP A 82 -6.43 -19.26 -18.10
CA ASP A 82 -7.06 -19.85 -19.29
C ASP A 82 -6.83 -21.37 -19.40
N ASP A 83 -6.23 -21.99 -18.36
CA ASP A 83 -6.17 -23.45 -18.26
C ASP A 83 -7.59 -24.02 -18.08
N PRO A 84 -8.12 -24.78 -19.07
CA PRO A 84 -9.48 -25.32 -19.01
C PRO A 84 -9.70 -26.23 -17.79
N ASP A 85 -8.65 -26.89 -17.31
CA ASP A 85 -8.68 -27.75 -16.12
C ASP A 85 -8.87 -26.95 -14.82
N LYS A 86 -8.31 -25.73 -14.73
CA LYS A 86 -8.52 -24.85 -13.58
C LYS A 86 -9.95 -24.34 -13.58
N GLN A 87 -10.47 -23.92 -14.74
CA GLN A 87 -11.84 -23.43 -14.87
C GLN A 87 -12.87 -24.50 -14.52
N ALA A 88 -12.68 -25.74 -14.99
CA ALA A 88 -13.52 -26.88 -14.61
C ALA A 88 -13.50 -27.16 -13.10
N LYS A 89 -12.33 -27.02 -12.45
CA LYS A 89 -12.22 -27.14 -10.99
C LYS A 89 -12.94 -26.02 -10.25
N TRP A 90 -12.89 -24.79 -10.77
CA TRP A 90 -13.60 -23.64 -10.20
C TRP A 90 -15.12 -23.79 -10.29
N GLU A 91 -15.64 -24.25 -11.43
CA GLU A 91 -17.07 -24.52 -11.59
C GLU A 91 -17.54 -25.65 -10.66
N TYR A 92 -16.77 -26.75 -10.57
CA TYR A 92 -17.05 -27.83 -9.62
C TYR A 92 -17.09 -27.35 -8.17
N LEU A 93 -16.13 -26.50 -7.77
CA LEU A 93 -16.10 -25.95 -6.42
C LEU A 93 -17.28 -25.02 -6.16
N LYS A 94 -17.69 -24.24 -7.15
CA LYS A 94 -18.84 -23.35 -7.06
C LYS A 94 -20.14 -24.11 -6.88
N GLU A 95 -20.36 -25.15 -7.69
CA GLU A 95 -21.53 -26.03 -7.58
C GLU A 95 -21.54 -26.80 -6.25
N LYS A 96 -20.39 -27.35 -5.82
CA LYS A 96 -20.30 -28.16 -4.59
C LYS A 96 -20.48 -27.35 -3.31
N HIS A 97 -19.96 -26.13 -3.26
CA HIS A 97 -19.98 -25.29 -2.07
C HIS A 97 -21.05 -24.20 -2.13
N ASN A 98 -21.85 -24.16 -3.19
CA ASN A 98 -22.92 -23.19 -3.42
C ASN A 98 -22.40 -21.73 -3.30
N LEU A 99 -21.24 -21.48 -3.92
CA LEU A 99 -20.52 -20.19 -3.90
C LEU A 99 -21.09 -19.17 -4.88
#